data_AF-A0A2G9SF94-F1
#
_entry.id   AF-A0A2G9SF94-F1
#
_cell.length_a   1.000
_cell.length_b   1.000
_cell.length_c   1.000
_cell.angle_alpha   90.00
_cell.angle_beta   90.00
_cell.angle_gamma   90.00
#
_symmetry.space_group_name_H-M   'P 1'
#
loop_
_entity.id
_entity.type
_entity.pdbx_description
1 polymer ?
#
loop_
_entity_poly.entity_id
_entity_poly.type
_entity_poly.pdbx_seq_one_letter_code
_entity_poly.pdbx_strand_id
1 'polypeptide(L)' 'MDHDPRNPAYIASQGPLPATVADFWQMVWENGCVVIVMLTSLAENGVKQCYHYWPDEGSNLYHIYE' A
#
# COMPACT_ATOMS: atom_id res chain seq x y z
N MET A 1 10.36 17.85 16.90
CA MET A 1 8.96 17.90 17.40
C MET A 1 8.17 16.75 16.76
N ASP A 2 8.81 15.60 16.51
CA ASP A 2 8.44 14.83 15.29
C ASP A 2 7.90 13.43 15.56
N HIS A 3 7.56 13.14 16.83
CA HIS A 3 7.01 11.85 17.22
C HIS A 3 6.00 12.04 18.37
N ASP A 4 4.91 12.79 18.12
CA ASP A 4 3.74 12.70 19.00
C ASP A 4 3.08 11.34 18.74
N PRO A 5 3.09 10.38 19.68
CA PRO A 5 2.46 9.08 19.48
C PRO A 5 0.94 9.18 19.24
N ARG A 6 0.33 10.34 19.54
CA ARG A 6 -1.09 10.61 19.29
C ARG A 6 -1.37 11.14 17.88
N ASN A 7 -0.33 11.46 17.11
CA ASN A 7 -0.43 11.88 15.72
C ASN A 7 0.70 11.23 14.90
N PRO A 8 0.58 9.93 14.58
CA PRO A 8 1.61 9.21 13.86
C PRO A 8 1.78 9.78 12.45
N ALA A 9 3.03 10.07 12.07
CA ALA A 9 3.35 10.59 10.74
C ALA A 9 3.36 9.52 9.63
N TYR A 10 3.41 8.24 10.00
CA TYR A 10 3.59 7.12 9.06
C TYR A 10 2.72 5.94 9.43
N ILE A 11 2.32 5.19 8.39
CA ILE A 11 1.77 3.84 8.51
C ILE A 11 2.84 2.89 7.98
N ALA A 12 3.31 1.99 8.84
CA ALA A 12 4.17 0.88 8.43
C ALA A 12 3.30 -0.35 8.16
N SER A 13 3.41 -0.93 6.96
CA SER A 13 2.64 -2.11 6.56
C SER A 13 3.50 -3.07 5.76
N GLN A 14 3.04 -4.32 5.64
CA GLN A 14 3.63 -5.29 4.73
C GLN A 14 3.36 -4.90 3.27
N GLY A 15 4.18 -5.42 2.34
CA GLY A 15 3.84 -5.40 0.93
C GLY A 15 2.51 -6.12 0.68
N PRO A 16 1.59 -5.58 -0.14
CA PRO A 16 0.31 -6.24 -0.40
C PRO A 16 0.50 -7.66 -0.94
N LEU A 17 -0.38 -8.56 -0.49
CA LEU A 17 -0.56 -9.89 -1.07
C LEU A 17 -1.64 -9.82 -2.16
N PRO A 18 -1.72 -10.79 -3.08
CA PRO A 18 -2.79 -10.80 -4.09
C PRO A 18 -4.20 -10.66 -3.49
N ALA A 19 -4.43 -11.26 -2.32
CA ALA A 19 -5.72 -11.24 -1.64
C ALA A 19 -6.01 -9.95 -0.85
N THR A 20 -5.01 -9.08 -0.65
CA THR A 20 -5.12 -7.90 0.24
C THR A 20 -4.86 -6.59 -0.48
N VAL A 21 -4.89 -6.58 -1.82
CA VAL A 21 -4.68 -5.36 -2.61
C VAL A 21 -5.83 -4.36 -2.39
N ALA A 22 -7.07 -4.87 -2.34
CA ALA A 22 -8.24 -4.05 -2.03
C ALA A 22 -8.11 -3.42 -0.64
N ASP A 23 -7.80 -4.22 0.38
CA ASP A 23 -7.59 -3.75 1.76
C ASP A 23 -6.49 -2.69 1.86
N PHE A 24 -5.40 -2.85 1.10
CA PHE A 24 -4.33 -1.85 1.04
C PHE A 24 -4.81 -0.52 0.48
N TRP A 25 -5.55 -0.52 -0.63
CA TRP A 25 -6.11 0.71 -1.20
C TRP A 25 -7.20 1.32 -0.31
N GLN A 26 -7.98 0.50 0.39
CA GLN A 26 -8.92 0.95 1.41
C GLN A 26 -8.21 1.69 2.53
N MET A 27 -7.13 1.11 3.08
CA MET A 27 -6.33 1.73 4.13
C MET A 27 -5.76 3.08 3.67
N VAL A 28 -5.24 3.16 2.43
CA VAL A 28 -4.73 4.42 1.84
C VAL A 28 -5.84 5.47 1.78
N TRP A 29 -7.04 5.09 1.33
CA TRP A 29 -8.19 5.98 1.22
C TRP A 29 -8.67 6.47 2.59
N GLU A 30 -8.97 5.55 3.51
CA GLU A 30 -9.54 5.85 4.83
C GLU A 30 -8.61 6.69 5.71
N ASN A 31 -7.29 6.53 5.54
CA ASN A 31 -6.29 7.29 6.29
C ASN A 31 -5.79 8.55 5.55
N GLY A 32 -6.35 8.86 4.37
CA GLY A 32 -5.97 10.04 3.59
C GLY A 32 -4.50 10.06 3.17
N CYS A 33 -3.91 8.89 2.89
CA CYS A 33 -2.52 8.79 2.47
C CYS A 33 -2.35 9.31 1.04
N VAL A 34 -1.45 10.27 0.86
CA VAL A 34 -1.15 10.88 -0.45
C VAL A 34 0.19 10.43 -1.04
N VAL A 35 1.01 9.73 -0.24
CA VAL A 35 2.32 9.22 -0.64
C VAL A 35 2.46 7.78 -0.14
N ILE A 36 2.93 6.88 -1.02
CA ILE A 36 3.32 5.51 -0.69
C ILE A 36 4.82 5.38 -0.94
N VAL A 37 5.56 4.87 0.05
CA VAL A 37 7.00 4.58 -0.08
C VAL A 37 7.18 3.06 -0.05
N MET A 38 7.55 2.48 -1.20
CA MET A 38 7.86 1.05 -1.32
C MET A 38 9.38 0.84 -1.23
N LEU A 39 9.81 0.04 -0.25
CA LEU A 39 11.23 -0.17 0.08
C LEU A 39 11.81 -1.47 -0.51
N THR A 40 11.08 -2.17 -1.37
CA THR A 40 11.50 -3.44 -1.98
C THR A 40 11.10 -3.50 -3.46
N SER A 41 11.75 -4.37 -4.23
CA SER A 41 11.28 -4.76 -5.56
C SER A 41 10.12 -5.76 -5.46
N LEU A 42 9.40 -6.04 -6.55
CA LEU A 42 8.34 -7.07 -6.53
C LEU A 42 8.90 -8.47 -6.23
N ALA A 43 10.13 -8.74 -6.70
CA ALA A 43 10.86 -9.96 -6.42
C ALA A 43 12.36 -9.69 -6.22
N GLU A 44 12.97 -10.45 -5.32
CA GLU A 44 14.41 -10.42 -5.03
C GLU A 44 14.93 -11.86 -5.04
N ASN A 45 15.98 -12.15 -5.83
CA ASN A 45 16.54 -13.50 -6.00
C ASN A 45 15.49 -14.58 -6.36
N GLY A 46 14.48 -14.20 -7.15
CA GLY A 46 13.38 -15.09 -7.55
C GLY A 46 12.30 -15.30 -6.47
N VAL A 47 12.46 -14.70 -5.28
CA VAL A 47 11.48 -14.74 -4.20
C VAL A 47 10.56 -13.52 -4.30
N LYS A 48 9.25 -13.74 -4.35
CA LYS A 48 8.25 -12.67 -4.34
C LYS A 48 8.25 -11.96 -2.99
N GLN A 49 8.46 -10.65 -2.99
CA GLN A 49 8.44 -9.80 -1.80
C GLN A 49 7.13 -9.02 -1.68
N CYS A 50 6.56 -8.61 -2.82
CA CYS A 50 5.38 -7.76 -2.86
C CYS A 50 4.56 -8.06 -4.12
N TYR A 51 3.23 -8.00 -4.01
CA TYR A 51 2.36 -8.07 -5.18
C TYR A 51 2.31 -6.71 -5.90
N HIS A 52 2.08 -6.74 -7.20
CA HIS A 52 1.93 -5.54 -8.01
C HIS A 52 0.56 -4.89 -7.74
N TYR A 53 0.54 -3.83 -6.93
CA TYR A 53 -0.69 -3.24 -6.42
C TYR A 53 -1.11 -1.95 -7.15
N TRP A 54 -0.46 -1.56 -8.25
CA TRP A 54 -0.80 -0.38 -9.05
C TRP A 54 -1.10 -0.76 -10.51
N PRO A 55 -1.80 0.09 -11.28
CA PRO A 55 -1.97 -0.12 -12.72
C PRO A 55 -0.68 0.24 -13.47
N ASP A 56 -0.31 -0.56 -14.47
CA ASP A 56 0.78 -0.21 -15.41
C ASP A 56 0.38 0.95 -16.33
N GLU A 57 -0.86 0.92 -16.80
CA GLU A 57 -1.47 1.94 -17.65
C GLU A 57 -2.95 2.15 -17.24
N GLY A 58 -3.47 3.37 -17.43
CA GLY A 58 -4.87 3.68 -17.17
C GLY A 58 -5.25 3.56 -15.69
N SER A 59 -6.34 2.85 -15.41
CA SER A 59 -6.91 2.71 -14.06
C SER A 59 -7.37 1.28 -13.79
N ASN A 60 -7.09 0.79 -12.57
CA ASN A 60 -7.63 -0.46 -12.06
C ASN A 60 -8.66 -0.18 -10.95
N LEU A 61 -9.76 -0.93 -10.96
CA LEU A 61 -10.74 -0.93 -9.88
C LEU A 61 -10.41 -2.09 -8.93
N TYR A 62 -9.95 -1.76 -7.72
CA TYR A 62 -9.56 -2.77 -6.73
C TYR A 62 -10.73 -3.21 -5.83
N HIS A 63 -11.71 -2.32 -5.59
CA HIS A 63 -12.98 -2.62 -4.96
C HIS A 63 -13.96 -1.46 -5.18
N ILE A 64 -15.27 -1.71 -5.01
CA ILE A 64 -16.29 -0.66 -4.90
C ILE A 64 -16.74 -0.62 -3.44
N TYR A 65 -16.59 0.52 -2.79
CA TYR A 65 -17.14 0.75 -1.45
C TYR A 65 -18.45 1.52 -1.62
N GLU A 66 -19.55 0.98 -1.08
CA GLU A 66 -20.84 1.68 -0.99
C GLU A 66 -20.83 2.78 0.07
#